data_AF-A0A1G1X2H1-F1
#
_entry.id   AF-A0A1G1X2H1-F1
#
_cell.length_a   1.000
_cell.length_b   1.000
_cell.length_c   1.000
_cell.angle_alpha   90.00
_cell.angle_beta   90.00
_cell.angle_gamma   90.00
#
_symmetry.space_group_name_H-M   'P 1'
#
loop_
_entity.id
_entity.type
_entity.pdbx_description
1 polymer ?
#
loop_
_entity_poly.entity_id
_entity_poly.type
_entity_poly.pdbx_seq_one_letter_code
_entity_poly.pdbx_strand_id
1 'polypeptide(L)'
;MYMQRRYVLSILMLAVVACVSMNVHAQPVQQYLSNQSLTAAHLSVSVDGEHAPSQSWWKRIWSYLGIRNARIRPEIGTTLRVESSAYASSPYQTDATPCITAAGTTVRPGVVATNFLPLGTIVSVDGKKYIVEDRMNARYDGYYMDIWFPSTSEALEFGRKKLAITIIGYGEPGDVIEPTPTPFVSPEPEKTMWRAIADFLVTKTYKDPNRYDVNCTN
;
A
#
# COMPACT_ATOMS: atom_id res chain seq x y z
N MET A 1 -22.10 3.89 -51.99
CA MET A 1 -21.95 3.47 -50.58
C MET A 1 -22.41 2.02 -50.35
N TYR A 2 -21.84 1.04 -51.07
CA TYR A 2 -22.28 -0.37 -51.03
C TYR A 2 -21.13 -1.32 -50.65
N MET A 3 -20.27 -0.90 -49.71
CA MET A 3 -19.06 -1.66 -49.32
C MET A 3 -18.91 -1.86 -47.80
N GLN A 4 -19.87 -1.39 -46.99
CA GLN A 4 -19.88 -1.54 -45.52
C GLN A 4 -20.86 -2.64 -45.03
N ARG A 5 -21.83 -3.06 -45.85
CA ARG A 5 -22.86 -4.04 -45.45
C ARG A 5 -22.40 -5.51 -45.47
N ARG A 6 -21.28 -5.83 -46.14
CA ARG A 6 -20.78 -7.21 -46.27
C ARG A 6 -19.94 -7.68 -45.07
N TYR A 7 -19.29 -6.75 -44.36
CA TYR A 7 -18.46 -7.09 -43.19
C TYR A 7 -19.27 -7.28 -41.90
N VAL A 8 -20.41 -6.60 -41.77
CA VAL A 8 -21.28 -6.75 -40.59
C VAL A 8 -21.96 -8.13 -40.57
N LEU A 9 -22.36 -8.64 -41.75
CA LEU A 9 -22.96 -9.97 -41.88
C LEU A 9 -21.94 -11.10 -41.69
N SER A 10 -20.67 -10.91 -42.08
CA SER A 10 -19.62 -11.93 -41.87
C SER A 10 -19.17 -12.03 -40.41
N ILE A 11 -19.13 -10.91 -39.68
CA ILE A 11 -18.79 -10.89 -38.24
C ILE A 11 -19.92 -11.52 -37.41
N LEU A 12 -21.19 -11.27 -37.76
CA LEU A 12 -22.34 -11.92 -37.11
C LEU A 12 -22.40 -13.44 -37.38
N MET A 13 -22.06 -13.89 -38.59
CA MET A 13 -21.94 -15.32 -38.91
C MET A 13 -20.84 -16.02 -38.10
N LEU A 14 -19.68 -15.38 -37.90
CA LEU A 14 -18.60 -15.92 -37.08
C LEU A 14 -18.98 -16.00 -35.58
N ALA A 15 -19.73 -15.04 -35.06
CA ALA A 15 -20.20 -15.06 -33.67
C ALA A 15 -21.25 -16.16 -33.41
N VAL A 16 -22.12 -16.46 -34.38
CA VAL A 16 -23.11 -17.55 -34.27
C VAL A 16 -22.45 -18.93 -34.36
N VAL A 17 -21.44 -19.12 -35.21
CA VAL A 17 -20.69 -20.39 -35.30
C VAL A 17 -19.92 -20.70 -34.00
N ALA A 18 -19.38 -19.67 -33.33
CA ALA A 18 -18.74 -19.82 -32.03
C ALA A 18 -19.75 -20.15 -30.90
N CYS A 19 -21.00 -19.65 -30.96
CA CYS A 19 -22.04 -20.00 -30.01
C CYS A 19 -22.58 -21.43 -30.17
N VAL A 20 -22.60 -21.97 -31.40
CA VAL A 20 -23.14 -23.33 -31.66
C VAL A 20 -22.12 -24.44 -31.33
N SER A 21 -20.84 -24.12 -31.18
CA SER A 21 -19.79 -25.10 -30.83
C SER A 21 -19.53 -25.27 -29.32
N MET A 22 -20.28 -24.56 -28.46
CA MET A 22 -20.24 -24.76 -27.00
C MET A 22 -21.50 -25.46 -26.49
N ASN A 23 -21.82 -26.66 -26.99
CA ASN A 23 -22.91 -27.48 -26.43
C ASN A 23 -22.69 -29.00 -26.53
N VAL A 24 -21.43 -29.48 -26.47
CA VAL A 24 -21.17 -30.92 -26.26
C VAL A 24 -19.88 -31.14 -25.45
N HIS A 25 -19.90 -30.92 -24.13
CA HIS A 25 -19.17 -31.75 -23.15
C HIS A 25 -19.39 -31.32 -21.69
N ALA A 26 -20.56 -31.65 -21.16
CA ALA A 26 -20.89 -31.68 -19.74
C ALA A 26 -22.19 -32.49 -19.68
N GLN A 27 -22.36 -33.65 -19.04
CA GLN A 27 -21.74 -34.38 -17.93
C GLN A 27 -22.31 -35.85 -18.00
N PRO A 28 -21.89 -36.90 -17.23
CA PRO A 28 -21.59 -36.83 -15.78
C PRO A 28 -20.45 -37.72 -15.24
N VAL A 29 -19.64 -37.14 -14.34
CA VAL A 29 -18.66 -37.85 -13.49
C VAL A 29 -19.32 -38.29 -12.16
N GLN A 30 -20.64 -38.48 -12.15
CA GLN A 30 -21.37 -38.87 -10.93
C GLN A 30 -21.41 -40.40 -10.70
N GLN A 31 -20.91 -41.21 -11.63
CA GLN A 31 -21.08 -42.67 -11.58
C GLN A 31 -19.80 -43.46 -11.22
N TYR A 32 -18.69 -42.78 -10.90
CA TYR A 32 -17.41 -43.44 -10.62
C TYR A 32 -17.11 -43.63 -9.11
N LEU A 33 -17.92 -43.06 -8.21
CA LEU A 33 -17.66 -43.09 -6.76
C LEU A 33 -18.59 -44.02 -5.96
N SER A 34 -19.34 -44.91 -6.59
CA SER A 34 -20.28 -45.78 -5.86
C SER A 34 -19.81 -47.20 -5.57
N ASN A 35 -18.66 -47.66 -6.10
CA ASN A 35 -18.28 -49.07 -5.99
C ASN A 35 -16.81 -49.28 -5.59
N GLN A 36 -16.34 -48.75 -4.46
CA GLN A 36 -15.19 -49.36 -3.77
C GLN A 36 -15.37 -49.27 -2.25
N SER A 37 -15.66 -50.41 -1.65
CA SER A 37 -15.58 -50.65 -0.21
C SER A 37 -14.26 -51.37 0.09
N LEU A 38 -13.57 -50.90 1.14
CA LEU A 38 -12.47 -51.53 1.90
C LEU A 38 -11.16 -51.78 1.12
N THR A 39 -10.06 -51.07 1.40
CA THR A 39 -9.18 -51.34 2.55
C THR A 39 -8.21 -50.17 2.78
N ALA A 40 -7.96 -49.85 4.05
CA ALA A 40 -7.09 -48.76 4.48
C ALA A 40 -5.61 -49.10 4.24
N ALA A 41 -4.98 -48.37 3.32
CA ALA A 41 -3.52 -48.20 3.27
C ALA A 41 -3.25 -46.70 3.43
N HIS A 42 -2.89 -46.30 4.65
CA HIS A 42 -2.56 -44.92 4.99
C HIS A 42 -1.15 -44.59 4.46
N LEU A 43 -1.07 -44.15 3.20
CA LEU A 43 0.15 -43.61 2.61
C LEU A 43 0.25 -42.13 3.02
N SER A 44 1.01 -41.82 4.06
CA SER A 44 1.34 -40.45 4.42
C SER A 44 2.42 -39.92 3.49
N VAL A 45 2.00 -39.16 2.47
CA VAL A 45 2.92 -38.38 1.62
C VAL A 45 3.14 -37.03 2.29
N SER A 46 4.35 -36.80 2.80
CA SER A 46 4.85 -35.50 3.22
C SER A 46 5.06 -34.64 1.97
N VAL A 47 4.24 -33.61 1.77
CA VAL A 47 4.50 -32.61 0.73
C VAL A 47 5.30 -31.48 1.36
N ASP A 48 6.62 -31.62 1.31
CA ASP A 48 7.54 -30.52 1.62
C ASP A 48 7.45 -29.47 0.50
N GLY A 49 7.20 -28.22 0.89
CA GLY A 49 7.45 -27.05 0.05
C GLY A 49 6.26 -26.12 -0.10
N GLU A 50 6.02 -25.26 0.90
CA GLU A 50 5.31 -24.00 0.71
C GLU A 50 6.08 -23.14 -0.32
N HIS A 51 5.75 -23.31 -1.60
CA HIS A 51 6.16 -22.40 -2.64
C HIS A 51 5.34 -21.12 -2.49
N ALA A 52 6.03 -20.00 -2.23
CA ALA A 52 5.45 -18.67 -2.25
C ALA A 52 4.55 -18.49 -3.49
N PRO A 53 3.33 -17.94 -3.36
CA PRO A 53 2.33 -17.98 -4.41
C PRO A 53 2.87 -17.31 -5.67
N SER A 54 3.07 -18.12 -6.72
CA SER A 54 3.45 -17.63 -8.03
C SER A 54 2.41 -16.60 -8.46
N GLN A 55 2.87 -15.44 -8.92
CA GLN A 55 1.96 -14.36 -9.26
C GLN A 55 0.95 -14.87 -10.30
N SER A 56 -0.31 -14.94 -9.88
CA SER A 56 -1.42 -15.45 -10.68
C SER A 56 -1.37 -14.86 -12.08
N TRP A 57 -1.52 -15.70 -13.10
CA TRP A 57 -1.50 -15.32 -14.52
C TRP A 57 -2.41 -14.12 -14.82
N TRP A 58 -3.51 -13.99 -14.06
CA TRP A 58 -4.40 -12.85 -14.12
C TRP A 58 -3.68 -11.52 -13.83
N LYS A 59 -2.76 -11.47 -12.86
CA LYS A 59 -1.97 -10.26 -12.56
C LYS A 59 -1.17 -9.76 -13.76
N ARG A 60 -0.68 -10.67 -14.61
CA ARG A 60 0.01 -10.31 -15.87
C ARG A 60 -0.96 -9.74 -16.89
N ILE A 61 -2.19 -10.25 -16.95
CA ILE A 61 -3.24 -9.75 -17.84
C ILE A 61 -3.70 -8.35 -17.45
N TRP A 62 -3.89 -8.08 -16.17
CA TRP A 62 -4.23 -6.72 -15.69
C TRP A 62 -3.13 -5.70 -16.04
N SER A 63 -1.86 -6.12 -16.04
CA SER A 63 -0.73 -5.30 -16.52
C SER A 63 -0.79 -5.02 -18.03
N TYR A 64 -1.21 -5.97 -18.87
CA TYR A 64 -1.32 -5.78 -20.32
C TYR A 64 -2.53 -4.93 -20.73
N LEU A 65 -3.61 -4.96 -19.95
CA LEU A 65 -4.81 -4.16 -20.21
C LEU A 65 -4.69 -2.71 -19.71
N GLY A 66 -3.53 -2.30 -19.19
CA GLY A 66 -3.30 -0.93 -18.71
C GLY A 66 -4.17 -0.55 -17.51
N ILE A 67 -4.71 -1.55 -16.79
CA ILE A 67 -5.57 -1.29 -15.65
C ILE A 67 -4.68 -0.92 -14.48
N ARG A 68 -4.55 0.39 -14.25
CA ARG A 68 -3.85 0.97 -13.10
C ARG A 68 -4.39 0.31 -11.84
N ASN A 69 -3.49 -0.19 -10.99
CA ASN A 69 -3.78 -0.91 -9.75
C ASN A 69 -5.05 -0.36 -9.09
N ALA A 70 -6.15 -1.12 -9.17
CA ALA A 70 -7.31 -0.84 -8.34
C ALA A 70 -6.81 -0.85 -6.89
N ARG A 71 -7.19 0.18 -6.11
CA ARG A 71 -6.86 0.25 -4.67
C ARG A 71 -7.20 -1.10 -4.04
N ILE A 72 -6.19 -1.78 -3.52
CA ILE A 72 -6.40 -3.09 -2.90
C ILE A 72 -7.05 -2.86 -1.54
N ARG A 73 -8.02 -3.69 -1.20
CA ARG A 73 -8.60 -3.75 0.14
C ARG A 73 -8.22 -5.10 0.75
N PRO A 74 -7.02 -5.24 1.34
CA PRO A 74 -6.57 -6.51 1.90
C PRO A 74 -7.44 -6.93 3.09
N GLU A 75 -7.44 -8.21 3.42
CA GLU A 75 -8.13 -8.67 4.62
C GLU A 75 -7.40 -8.19 5.89
N ILE A 76 -8.15 -7.97 6.97
CA ILE A 76 -7.59 -7.63 8.27
C ILE A 76 -6.67 -8.79 8.73
N GLY A 77 -5.48 -8.45 9.23
CA GLY A 77 -4.41 -9.39 9.55
C GLY A 77 -3.39 -9.58 8.43
N THR A 78 -3.67 -9.12 7.20
CA THR A 78 -2.71 -9.19 6.10
C THR A 78 -1.47 -8.37 6.42
N THR A 79 -0.28 -8.98 6.27
CA THR A 79 1.00 -8.31 6.41
C THR A 79 1.66 -8.08 5.06
N LEU A 80 2.07 -6.85 4.79
CA LEU A 80 2.70 -6.42 3.54
C LEU A 80 4.08 -5.84 3.81
N ARG A 81 5.03 -6.03 2.89
CA ARG A 81 6.33 -5.35 2.93
C ARG A 81 6.26 -4.13 2.02
N VAL A 82 6.54 -2.95 2.58
CA VAL A 82 6.46 -1.68 1.87
C VAL A 82 7.78 -0.93 1.98
N GLU A 83 8.11 -0.14 0.96
CA GLU A 83 9.17 0.86 1.08
C GLU A 83 8.56 2.10 1.72
N SER A 84 9.06 2.43 2.91
CA SER A 84 8.55 3.55 3.68
C SER A 84 9.57 4.66 3.78
N SER A 85 9.10 5.89 3.62
CA SER A 85 9.85 7.09 3.95
C SER A 85 9.06 7.97 4.91
N ALA A 86 9.55 9.18 5.14
CA ALA A 86 8.91 10.14 6.01
C ALA A 86 8.83 11.49 5.33
N TYR A 87 7.81 12.26 5.70
CA TYR A 87 7.61 13.62 5.24
C TYR A 87 7.17 14.50 6.40
N ALA A 88 7.40 15.80 6.24
CA ALA A 88 6.90 16.84 7.12
C ALA A 88 6.07 17.83 6.30
N SER A 89 5.28 18.62 7.00
CA SER A 89 4.50 19.70 6.40
C SER A 89 5.39 20.86 5.98
N SER A 90 6.05 20.71 4.84
CA SER A 90 6.88 21.74 4.22
C SER A 90 6.40 22.03 2.80
N PRO A 91 6.34 23.30 2.33
CA PRO A 91 5.91 23.64 0.97
C PRO A 91 6.72 23.00 -0.16
N TYR A 92 7.90 22.45 0.15
CA TYR A 92 8.72 21.72 -0.83
C TYR A 92 8.40 20.22 -0.88
N GLN A 93 7.72 19.71 0.13
CA GLN A 93 7.34 18.30 0.28
C GLN A 93 5.84 18.07 0.03
N THR A 94 5.03 19.11 0.25
CA THR A 94 3.58 19.12 0.06
C THR A 94 3.15 20.11 -1.03
N ASP A 95 1.88 20.10 -1.39
CA ASP A 95 1.30 21.10 -2.29
C ASP A 95 1.02 22.44 -1.57
N ALA A 96 0.10 23.25 -2.12
CA ALA A 96 -0.28 24.55 -1.57
C ALA A 96 -0.95 24.48 -0.17
N THR A 97 -1.34 23.28 0.30
CA THR A 97 -2.03 23.06 1.57
C THR A 97 -1.27 22.07 2.48
N PRO A 98 -0.09 22.45 3.01
CA PRO A 98 0.81 21.57 3.76
C PRO A 98 0.21 20.89 4.99
N CYS A 99 -0.88 21.44 5.53
CA CYS A 99 -1.54 20.95 6.73
C CYS A 99 -2.80 20.12 6.46
N ILE A 100 -3.22 19.96 5.20
CA ILE A 100 -4.45 19.28 4.83
C ILE A 100 -4.11 18.01 4.03
N THR A 101 -4.62 16.87 4.48
CA THR A 101 -4.42 15.58 3.81
C THR A 101 -5.35 15.44 2.60
N ALA A 102 -5.08 14.47 1.72
CA ALA A 102 -6.00 14.11 0.64
C ALA A 102 -7.41 13.67 1.11
N ALA A 103 -7.58 13.29 2.38
CA ALA A 103 -8.88 13.02 2.99
C ALA A 103 -9.62 14.28 3.49
N GLY A 104 -8.99 15.45 3.43
CA GLY A 104 -9.54 16.71 3.92
C GLY A 104 -9.37 16.93 5.43
N THR A 105 -8.57 16.10 6.09
CA THR A 105 -8.27 16.19 7.53
C THR A 105 -7.01 16.99 7.78
N THR A 106 -6.83 17.52 9.00
CA THR A 106 -5.56 18.11 9.41
C THR A 106 -4.53 17.03 9.73
N VAL A 107 -3.31 17.22 9.23
CA VAL A 107 -2.17 16.36 9.55
C VAL A 107 -1.92 16.28 11.06
N ARG A 108 -1.56 15.09 11.54
CA ARG A 108 -1.27 14.83 12.96
C ARG A 108 -0.43 13.55 13.10
N PRO A 109 0.20 13.32 14.27
CA PRO A 109 0.86 12.06 14.54
C PRO A 109 -0.08 10.87 14.28
N GLY A 110 0.40 9.86 13.56
CA GLY A 110 -0.40 8.70 13.14
C GLY A 110 -0.92 8.75 11.70
N VAL A 111 -0.78 9.87 10.98
CA VAL A 111 -1.14 9.97 9.57
C VAL A 111 -0.07 9.34 8.67
N VAL A 112 -0.52 8.59 7.65
CA VAL A 112 0.33 8.08 6.56
C VAL A 112 -0.24 8.40 5.19
N ALA A 113 0.66 8.55 4.22
CA ALA A 113 0.36 8.74 2.81
C ALA A 113 0.65 7.45 2.02
N THR A 114 -0.30 6.97 1.22
CA THR A 114 -0.06 5.87 0.27
C THR A 114 -1.08 5.85 -0.85
N ASN A 115 -0.72 5.29 -2.02
CA ASN A 115 -1.61 5.19 -3.17
C ASN A 115 -2.33 3.83 -3.29
N PHE A 116 -1.76 2.76 -2.72
CA PHE A 116 -2.27 1.41 -2.97
C PHE A 116 -3.40 0.98 -2.01
N LEU A 117 -3.52 1.62 -0.84
CA LEU A 117 -4.61 1.38 0.13
C LEU A 117 -5.72 2.44 0.04
N PRO A 118 -6.98 2.11 0.37
CA PRO A 118 -8.04 3.09 0.51
C PRO A 118 -7.78 4.05 1.70
N LEU A 119 -8.36 5.26 1.62
CA LEU A 119 -8.33 6.18 2.76
C LEU A 119 -9.08 5.54 3.94
N GLY A 120 -8.68 5.85 5.16
CA GLY A 120 -9.22 5.26 6.39
C GLY A 120 -8.64 3.88 6.73
N THR A 121 -7.75 3.31 5.90
CA THR A 121 -7.10 2.04 6.26
C THR A 121 -6.20 2.24 7.48
N ILE A 122 -6.37 1.40 8.50
CA ILE A 122 -5.57 1.43 9.71
C ILE A 122 -4.48 0.35 9.59
N VAL A 123 -3.23 0.77 9.71
CA VAL A 123 -2.05 -0.09 9.62
C VAL A 123 -1.27 -0.07 10.92
N SER A 124 -0.68 -1.21 11.27
CA SER A 124 0.25 -1.34 12.39
C SER A 124 1.67 -1.53 11.86
N VAL A 125 2.61 -0.75 12.39
CA VAL A 125 4.05 -0.86 12.12
C VAL A 125 4.77 -0.94 13.45
N ASP A 126 5.43 -2.05 13.73
CA ASP A 126 6.13 -2.31 15.01
C ASP A 126 5.26 -2.02 16.25
N GLY A 127 3.97 -2.35 16.17
CA GLY A 127 2.99 -2.15 17.25
C GLY A 127 2.43 -0.72 17.36
N LYS A 128 2.93 0.23 16.55
CA LYS A 128 2.36 1.58 16.43
C LYS A 128 1.30 1.61 15.34
N LYS A 129 0.18 2.25 15.62
CA LYS A 129 -0.95 2.34 14.71
C LYS A 129 -0.90 3.63 13.90
N TYR A 130 -1.30 3.54 12.64
CA TYR A 130 -1.38 4.66 11.72
C TYR A 130 -2.64 4.54 10.85
N ILE A 131 -3.11 5.67 10.33
CA ILE A 131 -4.27 5.75 9.45
C ILE A 131 -3.90 6.39 8.11
N VAL A 132 -4.34 5.77 7.02
CA VAL A 132 -4.14 6.26 5.67
C VAL A 132 -5.10 7.42 5.43
N GLU A 133 -4.60 8.66 5.49
CA GLU A 133 -5.41 9.86 5.22
C GLU A 133 -4.89 10.65 4.03
N ASP A 134 -3.66 10.38 3.60
CA ASP A 134 -3.03 11.17 2.57
C ASP A 134 -2.61 10.35 1.34
N ARG A 135 -2.24 11.04 0.26
CA ARG A 135 -1.86 10.44 -1.02
C ARG A 135 -0.47 10.84 -1.44
N MET A 136 0.22 9.89 -2.06
CA MET A 136 1.52 10.15 -2.67
C MET A 136 1.31 10.62 -4.10
N ASN A 137 2.32 11.29 -4.66
CA ASN A 137 2.30 11.65 -6.08
C ASN A 137 2.01 10.42 -6.96
N ALA A 138 1.21 10.58 -8.01
CA ALA A 138 0.75 9.49 -8.88
C ALA A 138 1.88 8.67 -9.54
N ARG A 139 3.10 9.21 -9.62
CA ARG A 139 4.29 8.49 -10.10
C ARG A 139 4.70 7.32 -9.19
N TYR A 140 4.27 7.32 -7.92
CA TYR A 140 4.56 6.25 -6.98
C TYR A 140 3.51 5.15 -7.14
N ASP A 141 3.79 4.22 -8.05
CA ASP A 141 3.01 3.01 -8.29
C ASP A 141 3.66 1.80 -7.59
N GLY A 142 2.95 1.21 -6.63
CA GLY A 142 3.45 0.05 -5.88
C GLY A 142 3.26 0.21 -4.38
N TYR A 143 4.07 -0.51 -3.62
CA TYR A 143 4.01 -0.59 -2.16
C TYR A 143 4.87 0.48 -1.51
N TYR A 144 4.50 1.74 -1.69
CA TYR A 144 5.15 2.91 -1.08
C TYR A 144 4.25 3.52 0.01
N MET A 145 4.86 3.97 1.11
CA MET A 145 4.15 4.59 2.22
C MET A 145 5.00 5.65 2.93
N ASP A 146 4.51 6.88 3.03
CA ASP A 146 5.21 7.93 3.78
C ASP A 146 4.52 8.20 5.12
N ILE A 147 5.30 8.21 6.21
CA ILE A 147 4.83 8.54 7.55
C ILE A 147 5.01 10.04 7.79
N TRP A 148 3.97 10.70 8.28
CA TRP A 148 4.03 12.12 8.61
C TRP A 148 4.76 12.36 9.94
N PHE A 149 5.61 13.39 9.98
CA PHE A 149 6.31 13.87 11.16
C PHE A 149 6.11 15.39 11.34
N PRO A 150 6.17 15.90 12.58
CA PRO A 150 6.01 17.33 12.86
C PRO A 150 7.17 18.19 12.38
N SER A 151 8.35 17.62 12.11
CA SER A 151 9.52 18.36 11.60
C SER A 151 10.29 17.60 10.51
N THR A 152 10.92 18.36 9.61
CA THR A 152 11.79 17.80 8.56
C THR A 152 12.99 17.10 9.16
N SER A 153 13.54 17.57 10.29
CA SER A 153 14.62 16.89 11.01
C SER A 153 14.23 15.49 11.45
N GLU A 154 13.05 15.31 12.04
CA GLU A 154 12.57 13.98 12.45
C GLU A 154 12.32 13.06 11.26
N ALA A 155 11.76 13.61 10.17
CA ALA A 155 11.57 12.85 8.93
C ALA A 155 12.91 12.38 8.31
N LEU A 156 13.94 13.23 8.37
CA LEU A 156 15.30 12.88 7.90
C LEU A 156 15.95 11.82 8.78
N GLU A 157 15.79 11.92 10.11
CA GLU A 157 16.27 10.91 11.06
C GLU A 157 15.59 9.55 10.85
N PHE A 158 14.30 9.54 10.51
CA PHE A 158 13.57 8.32 10.21
C PHE A 158 14.11 7.58 8.98
N GLY A 159 14.43 8.34 7.90
CA GLY A 159 15.03 7.85 6.67
C GLY A 159 14.13 6.94 5.80
N ARG A 160 14.69 6.41 4.71
CA ARG A 160 14.02 5.42 3.85
C ARG A 160 14.35 4.00 4.29
N LYS A 161 13.35 3.15 4.49
CA LYS A 161 13.54 1.75 4.91
C LYS A 161 12.38 0.86 4.50
N LYS A 162 12.62 -0.44 4.47
CA LYS A 162 11.56 -1.43 4.22
C LYS A 162 10.89 -1.80 5.54
N LEU A 163 9.57 -1.61 5.61
CA LEU A 163 8.77 -1.92 6.80
C LEU A 163 7.79 -3.05 6.51
N ALA A 164 7.52 -3.87 7.52
CA ALA A 164 6.38 -4.77 7.53
C ALA A 164 5.20 -4.01 8.14
N ILE A 165 4.10 -3.93 7.40
CA ILE A 165 2.85 -3.31 7.86
C ILE A 165 1.78 -4.39 7.97
N THR A 166 0.99 -4.34 9.02
CA THR A 166 -0.17 -5.24 9.19
C THR A 166 -1.45 -4.42 9.09
N ILE A 167 -2.39 -4.85 8.26
CA ILE A 167 -3.71 -4.22 8.19
C ILE A 167 -4.49 -4.62 9.45
N ILE A 168 -4.86 -3.66 10.29
CA ILE A 168 -5.57 -3.93 11.54
C ILE A 168 -7.04 -3.51 11.51
N GLY A 169 -7.45 -2.71 10.52
CA GLY A 169 -8.84 -2.30 10.37
C GLY A 169 -9.04 -1.24 9.31
N TYR A 170 -10.28 -0.76 9.23
CA TYR A 170 -10.71 0.35 8.40
C TYR A 170 -11.54 1.28 9.29
N GLY A 171 -11.10 2.52 9.44
CA GLY A 171 -11.79 3.60 10.13
C GLY A 171 -12.20 4.70 9.17
N GLU A 172 -12.66 5.82 9.73
CA GLU A 172 -12.97 7.03 8.98
C GLU A 172 -11.78 8.00 9.06
N PRO A 173 -11.45 8.74 7.99
CA PRO A 173 -10.46 9.80 8.08
C PRO A 173 -10.83 10.81 9.18
N GLY A 174 -9.86 11.16 10.00
CA GLY A 174 -10.02 12.05 11.16
C GLY A 174 -10.05 11.30 12.49
N ASP A 175 -10.20 9.97 12.47
CA ASP A 175 -10.14 9.16 13.68
C ASP A 175 -8.80 9.36 14.41
N VAL A 176 -8.85 9.74 15.68
CA VAL A 176 -7.64 9.85 16.51
C VAL A 176 -7.17 8.44 16.85
N ILE A 177 -6.34 7.90 15.97
CA ILE A 177 -5.62 6.66 16.24
C ILE A 177 -4.47 7.03 17.15
N GLU A 178 -4.58 6.75 18.45
CA GLU A 178 -3.47 7.02 19.36
C GLU A 178 -2.23 6.28 18.87
N PRO A 179 -1.21 7.00 18.35
CA PRO A 179 0.08 6.37 18.18
C PRO A 179 0.56 6.09 19.60
N THR A 180 0.96 4.85 19.90
CA THR A 180 1.61 4.52 21.17
C THR A 180 2.57 5.65 21.51
N PRO A 181 2.43 6.33 22.67
CA PRO A 181 3.11 7.58 22.94
C PRO A 181 4.58 7.38 22.62
N THR A 182 5.08 8.17 21.67
CA THR A 182 6.51 8.31 21.49
C THR A 182 7.04 8.67 22.87
N PRO A 183 7.95 7.87 23.47
CA PRO A 183 8.57 8.30 24.71
C PRO A 183 9.13 9.68 24.42
N PHE A 184 8.66 10.67 25.17
CA PHE A 184 9.15 12.03 25.08
C PHE A 184 10.64 11.94 25.37
N VAL A 185 11.47 11.93 24.32
CA VAL A 185 12.91 11.98 24.47
C VAL A 185 13.19 13.40 24.93
N SER A 186 13.18 13.59 26.25
CA SER A 186 13.78 14.78 26.86
C SER A 186 15.16 14.94 26.22
N PRO A 187 15.46 16.09 25.58
CA PRO A 187 16.79 16.28 25.02
C PRO A 187 17.79 16.14 26.16
N GLU A 188 18.62 15.10 26.12
CA GLU A 188 19.65 14.87 27.14
C GLU A 188 20.54 16.12 27.25
N PRO A 189 20.65 16.73 28.44
CA PRO A 189 21.33 18.01 28.63
C PRO A 189 22.85 17.95 28.36
N GLU A 190 23.45 16.76 28.29
CA GLU A 190 24.89 16.62 27.96
C GLU A 190 25.19 16.60 26.46
N LYS A 191 24.20 16.26 25.61
CA LYS A 191 24.40 16.22 24.15
C LYS A 191 24.25 17.58 23.48
N THR A 192 23.79 18.60 24.20
CA THR A 192 23.58 19.97 23.68
C THR A 192 24.85 20.82 23.72
N MET A 193 25.73 20.66 24.72
CA MET A 193 26.93 21.50 24.83
C MET A 193 28.01 21.17 23.79
N TRP A 194 28.33 19.89 23.61
CA TRP A 194 29.33 19.47 22.61
C TRP A 194 28.81 19.59 21.17
N ARG A 195 27.50 19.45 20.93
CA ARG A 195 26.88 19.75 19.63
C ARG A 195 26.87 21.25 19.33
N ALA A 196 26.58 22.11 20.30
CA ALA A 196 26.62 23.56 20.11
C ALA A 196 28.05 24.07 19.80
N ILE A 197 29.07 23.49 20.43
CA ILE A 197 30.48 23.79 20.12
C ILE A 197 30.87 23.26 18.73
N ALA A 198 30.42 22.05 18.35
CA ALA A 198 30.65 21.51 17.03
C ALA A 198 29.96 22.33 15.92
N ASP A 199 28.71 22.77 16.13
CA ASP A 199 27.97 23.61 15.19
C ASP A 199 28.58 25.01 15.06
N PHE A 200 29.07 25.61 16.15
CA PHE A 200 29.80 26.90 16.12
C PHE A 200 31.08 26.82 15.28
N LEU A 201 31.76 25.66 15.26
CA LEU A 201 32.96 25.44 14.45
C LEU A 201 32.67 25.06 12.98
N VAL A 202 31.42 24.70 12.67
CA VAL A 202 30.95 24.27 11.33
C VAL A 202 30.25 25.40 10.55
N THR A 203 30.15 26.62 11.10
CA THR A 203 29.51 27.75 10.43
C THR A 203 30.32 28.31 9.26
N LYS A 204 30.27 27.63 8.11
CA LYS A 204 30.16 28.28 6.80
C LYS A 204 29.15 27.61 5.85
N THR A 205 28.50 26.50 6.22
CA THR A 205 27.54 25.79 5.34
C THR A 205 26.34 25.12 6.01
N TYR A 206 26.11 25.27 7.32
CA TYR A 206 24.95 24.63 7.98
C TYR A 206 23.63 25.27 7.51
N LYS A 207 22.79 24.47 6.84
CA LYS A 207 21.44 24.85 6.42
C LYS A 207 20.46 24.16 7.34
N ASP A 208 19.70 24.94 8.11
CA ASP A 208 18.64 24.44 8.97
C ASP A 208 17.63 23.59 8.16
N PRO A 209 17.45 22.29 8.49
CA PRO A 209 16.53 21.40 7.79
C PRO A 209 15.06 21.79 7.99
N ASN A 210 14.73 22.44 9.11
CA ASN A 210 13.35 22.79 9.48
C ASN A 210 12.95 24.19 8.98
N ARG A 211 13.84 24.86 8.24
CA ARG A 211 13.66 26.23 7.73
C ARG A 211 12.31 26.48 7.04
N TYR A 212 11.71 25.44 6.47
CA TYR A 212 10.49 25.52 5.68
C TYR A 212 9.35 24.68 6.25
N ASP A 213 9.45 24.26 7.52
CA ASP A 213 8.38 23.54 8.18
C ASP A 213 7.26 24.52 8.53
N VAL A 214 6.03 24.08 8.31
CA VAL A 214 4.81 24.81 8.65
C VAL A 214 4.25 24.23 9.92
N ASN A 215 3.95 25.10 10.90
CA ASN A 215 3.26 24.68 12.10
C ASN A 215 1.79 24.36 11.77
N CYS A 216 1.45 23.07 11.76
CA CYS A 216 0.09 22.58 11.53
C CYS A 216 -0.65 22.21 12.83
N THR A 217 0.01 22.34 13.98
CA THR A 217 -0.60 22.16 15.30
C THR A 217 -1.10 23.50 15.81
N ASN A 218 -2.42 23.70 15.78
CA ASN A 218 -3.12 24.80 16.45
C ASN A 218 -3.65 24.34 17.81
#